data_AF-A0A966K4T8-F1
#
_entry.id   AF-A0A966K4T8-F1
#
_cell.length_a   1.000
_cell.length_b   1.000
_cell.length_c   1.000
_cell.angle_alpha   90.00
_cell.angle_beta   90.00
_cell.angle_gamma   90.00
#
_symmetry.space_group_name_H-M   'P 1'
#
loop_
_entity.id
_entity.type
_entity.pdbx_description
1 polymer ?
#
loop_
_entity_poly.entity_id
_entity_poly.type
_entity_poly.pdbx_seq_one_letter_code
_entity_poly.pdbx_strand_id
1 'polypeptide(L)'
;MNTSNAEFLATKGGQAATGPQSDSTSPTKQPAPEMIGAEMLVHALHAEGVEYVWGYPGGAVLFIYDEIFKQDKFEHILVRHEQAAVHAADGYARATGKVGVALVTSGP
;
A
#
# COMPACT_ATOMS: atom_id res chain seq x y z
N MET A 1 -9.10 -63.68 3.13
CA MET A 1 -9.68 -64.05 1.82
C MET A 1 -8.72 -63.58 0.73
N ASN A 2 -8.30 -64.49 -0.12
CA ASN A 2 -7.26 -64.35 -1.14
C ASN A 2 -7.92 -64.37 -2.53
N THR A 3 -7.44 -63.59 -3.50
CA THR A 3 -7.40 -63.98 -4.94
C THR A 3 -6.47 -63.06 -5.74
N SER A 4 -5.40 -63.66 -6.25
CA SER A 4 -4.40 -63.19 -7.22
C SER A 4 -4.94 -62.87 -8.62
N ASN A 5 -4.13 -62.16 -9.41
CA ASN A 5 -3.66 -62.46 -10.80
C ASN A 5 -2.75 -61.27 -11.24
N ALA A 6 -1.42 -61.37 -11.48
CA ALA A 6 -0.64 -62.07 -12.52
C ALA A 6 -1.14 -61.71 -13.95
N GLU A 7 -0.39 -61.20 -14.94
CA GLU A 7 1.04 -61.11 -15.30
C GLU A 7 1.24 -59.92 -16.28
N PHE A 8 2.49 -59.46 -16.53
CA PHE A 8 3.16 -59.53 -17.86
C PHE A 8 4.49 -58.72 -17.87
N LEU A 9 5.53 -59.30 -18.49
CA LEU A 9 6.93 -58.87 -18.46
C LEU A 9 7.38 -58.06 -19.69
N ALA A 10 8.40 -57.22 -19.45
CA ALA A 10 9.54 -56.85 -20.32
C ALA A 10 9.38 -55.79 -21.45
N THR A 11 10.15 -54.69 -21.34
CA THR A 11 11.20 -54.29 -22.31
C THR A 11 11.98 -53.03 -21.84
N LYS A 12 13.25 -52.98 -22.24
CA LYS A 12 14.40 -52.16 -21.81
C LYS A 12 14.39 -50.67 -22.21
N GLY A 13 15.20 -49.87 -21.49
CA GLY A 13 15.82 -48.59 -21.90
C GLY A 13 15.99 -47.70 -20.67
N GLY A 14 17.18 -47.31 -20.18
CA GLY A 14 18.21 -46.47 -20.81
C GLY A 14 18.68 -45.48 -19.73
N GLN A 15 19.98 -45.16 -19.72
CA GLN A 15 20.75 -44.48 -18.68
C GLN A 15 20.38 -42.99 -18.45
N ALA A 16 20.61 -42.45 -17.25
CA ALA A 16 21.57 -41.34 -17.01
C ALA A 16 21.49 -40.80 -15.57
N ALA A 17 22.66 -40.48 -15.01
CA ALA A 17 22.90 -40.01 -13.65
C ALA A 17 22.21 -38.66 -13.33
N THR A 18 21.51 -38.60 -12.21
CA THR A 18 21.04 -37.34 -11.60
C THR A 18 22.18 -36.68 -10.83
N GLY A 19 22.65 -35.54 -11.32
CA GLY A 19 23.64 -34.68 -10.65
C GLY A 19 23.08 -34.03 -9.37
N PRO A 20 23.93 -33.35 -8.58
CA PRO A 20 23.56 -32.81 -7.27
C PRO A 20 22.49 -31.72 -7.39
N GLN A 21 21.40 -31.88 -6.66
CA GLN A 21 20.37 -30.85 -6.51
C GLN A 21 20.97 -29.66 -5.74
N SER A 22 21.05 -28.51 -6.39
CA SER A 22 21.37 -27.25 -5.74
C SER A 22 20.14 -26.73 -4.99
N ASP A 23 20.07 -27.01 -3.68
CA ASP A 23 19.12 -26.39 -2.76
C ASP A 23 19.33 -24.87 -2.74
N SER A 24 18.49 -24.14 -3.48
CA SER A 24 18.42 -22.68 -3.47
C SER A 24 17.13 -22.23 -2.77
N THR A 25 17.03 -22.51 -1.47
CA THR A 25 15.99 -21.90 -0.63
C THR A 25 16.38 -20.45 -0.31
N SER A 26 16.14 -19.57 -1.28
CA SER A 26 16.09 -18.14 -1.02
C SER A 26 14.86 -17.86 -0.12
N PRO A 27 14.98 -17.10 0.98
CA PRO A 27 13.83 -16.76 1.80
C PRO A 27 12.88 -15.91 0.98
N THR A 28 11.70 -16.44 0.69
CA THR A 28 10.60 -15.72 0.04
C THR A 28 10.17 -14.58 0.94
N LYS A 29 10.56 -13.35 0.58
CA LYS A 29 10.05 -12.11 1.17
C LYS A 29 8.53 -12.16 1.03
N GLN A 30 7.82 -12.39 2.14
CA GLN A 30 6.35 -12.35 2.14
C GLN A 30 5.93 -11.00 1.55
N PRO A 31 5.00 -10.97 0.59
CA PRO A 31 4.53 -9.71 0.04
C PRO A 31 3.94 -8.90 1.20
N ALA A 32 4.41 -7.67 1.37
CA ALA A 32 3.81 -6.76 2.32
C ALA A 32 2.30 -6.64 2.02
N PRO A 33 1.45 -6.49 3.05
CA PRO A 33 0.01 -6.37 2.84
C PRO A 33 -0.28 -5.31 1.77
N GLU A 34 -1.16 -5.65 0.83
CA GLU A 34 -1.50 -4.80 -0.31
C GLU A 34 -2.29 -3.59 0.21
N MET A 35 -1.65 -2.42 0.20
CA MET A 35 -2.20 -1.17 0.70
C MET A 35 -2.56 -0.28 -0.48
N ILE A 36 -3.75 0.32 -0.46
CA ILE A 36 -4.12 1.30 -1.50
C ILE A 36 -3.31 2.58 -1.32
N GLY A 37 -3.00 3.28 -2.41
CA GLY A 37 -2.16 4.49 -2.34
C GLY A 37 -2.72 5.59 -1.43
N ALA A 38 -4.05 5.65 -1.27
CA ALA A 38 -4.73 6.55 -0.34
C ALA A 38 -4.37 6.28 1.13
N GLU A 39 -4.37 5.01 1.50
CA GLU A 39 -4.05 4.54 2.85
C GLU A 39 -2.55 4.77 3.13
N MET A 40 -1.69 4.51 2.13
CA MET A 40 -0.26 4.82 2.22
C MET A 40 -0.02 6.32 2.48
N LEU A 41 -0.76 7.20 1.81
CA LEU A 41 -0.66 8.64 2.02
C LEU A 41 -1.08 9.03 3.44
N VAL A 42 -2.21 8.52 3.93
CA VAL A 42 -2.68 8.79 5.29
C VAL A 42 -1.67 8.30 6.34
N HIS A 43 -1.12 7.10 6.16
CA HIS A 43 -0.07 6.58 7.04
C HIS A 43 1.21 7.43 7.00
N ALA A 44 1.62 7.90 5.83
CA ALA A 44 2.77 8.78 5.71
C ALA A 44 2.54 10.12 6.44
N LEU A 45 1.37 10.74 6.27
CA LEU A 45 1.03 11.99 6.96
C LEU A 45 1.06 11.84 8.48
N HIS A 46 0.51 10.73 9.00
CA HIS A 46 0.58 10.43 10.42
C HIS A 46 2.02 10.19 10.90
N ALA A 47 2.84 9.44 10.14
CA ALA A 47 4.23 9.19 10.48
C ALA A 47 5.09 10.46 10.52
N GLU A 48 4.79 11.44 9.68
CA GLU A 48 5.41 12.77 9.66
C GLU A 48 4.87 13.70 10.77
N GLY A 49 3.95 13.23 11.61
CA GLY A 49 3.40 14.00 12.73
C GLY A 49 2.50 15.15 12.28
N VAL A 50 1.83 15.03 11.13
CA VAL A 50 0.88 16.03 10.65
C VAL A 50 -0.31 16.09 11.60
N GLU A 51 -0.65 17.29 12.06
CA GLU A 51 -1.80 17.54 12.93
C GLU A 51 -3.03 18.00 12.15
N TYR A 52 -2.81 18.79 11.08
CA TYR A 52 -3.88 19.44 10.32
C TYR A 52 -3.63 19.32 8.82
N VAL A 53 -4.69 18.98 8.09
CA VAL A 53 -4.73 18.96 6.63
C VAL A 53 -5.83 19.91 6.16
N TRP A 54 -5.44 21.02 5.53
CA TRP A 54 -6.40 21.94 4.92
C TRP A 54 -6.74 21.47 3.52
N GLY A 55 -8.02 21.31 3.20
CA GLY A 55 -8.37 20.84 1.87
C GLY A 55 -9.74 21.24 1.38
N TYR A 56 -9.85 21.22 0.05
CA TYR A 56 -11.12 21.36 -0.67
C TYR A 56 -11.33 20.08 -1.50
N PRO A 57 -12.39 19.30 -1.22
CA PRO A 57 -12.60 18.03 -1.88
C PRO A 57 -13.01 18.21 -3.34
N GLY A 58 -12.53 17.30 -4.19
CA GLY A 58 -12.95 17.20 -5.58
C GLY A 58 -12.82 15.78 -6.10
N GLY A 59 -13.46 15.49 -7.23
CA GLY A 59 -13.69 14.10 -7.69
C GLY A 59 -12.41 13.26 -7.81
N ALA A 60 -11.30 13.85 -8.24
CA ALA A 60 -10.05 13.12 -8.47
C ALA A 60 -9.31 12.73 -7.18
N VAL A 61 -9.69 13.26 -6.02
CA VAL A 61 -9.03 12.96 -4.74
C VAL A 61 -9.98 12.32 -3.72
N LEU A 62 -11.20 11.94 -4.14
CA LEU A 62 -12.23 11.46 -3.22
C LEU A 62 -11.81 10.20 -2.46
N PHE A 63 -11.08 9.29 -3.11
CA PHE A 63 -10.52 8.09 -2.47
C PHE A 63 -9.52 8.41 -1.34
N ILE A 64 -8.86 9.57 -1.37
CA ILE A 64 -8.02 10.05 -0.26
C ILE A 64 -8.91 10.50 0.89
N TYR A 65 -9.97 11.26 0.59
CA TYR A 65 -10.94 11.71 1.60
C TYR A 65 -11.65 10.55 2.30
N ASP A 66 -11.93 9.45 1.59
CA ASP A 66 -12.49 8.23 2.18
C ASP A 66 -11.56 7.64 3.25
N GLU A 67 -10.24 7.63 3.02
CA GLU A 67 -9.27 7.16 4.01
C GLU A 67 -9.04 8.16 5.15
N ILE A 68 -9.04 9.46 4.85
CA ILE A 68 -8.98 10.52 5.87
C ILE A 68 -10.16 10.42 6.84
N PHE A 69 -11.34 10.03 6.36
CA PHE A 69 -12.53 9.86 7.19
C PHE A 69 -12.46 8.65 8.13
N LYS A 70 -11.65 7.63 7.80
CA LYS A 70 -11.51 6.40 8.59
C LYS A 70 -10.52 6.51 9.76
N GLN A 71 -9.76 7.60 9.83
CA GLN A 71 -8.70 7.82 10.82
C GLN A 71 -9.01 8.98 11.77
N ASP A 72 -8.30 9.01 12.91
CA ASP A 72 -8.43 10.00 13.99
C ASP A 72 -7.09 10.64 14.40
N LYS A 73 -6.05 10.50 13.57
CA LYS A 73 -4.67 10.92 13.85
C LYS A 73 -4.40 12.37 13.51
N PHE A 74 -5.07 12.89 12.48
CA PHE A 74 -5.02 14.30 12.11
C PHE A 74 -6.40 14.81 11.73
N GLU A 75 -6.56 16.13 11.84
CA GLU A 75 -7.82 16.79 11.55
C GLU A 75 -7.82 17.34 10.11
N HIS A 76 -8.89 17.04 9.37
CA HIS A 76 -9.14 17.68 8.09
C HIS A 76 -9.94 18.97 8.30
N ILE A 77 -9.42 20.08 7.76
CA ILE A 77 -10.07 21.39 7.81
C ILE A 77 -10.58 21.71 6.41
N LEU A 78 -11.91 21.68 6.26
CA LEU A 78 -12.57 22.09 5.02
C LEU A 78 -12.45 23.59 4.82
N VAL A 79 -11.75 23.99 3.76
CA VAL A 79 -11.69 25.38 3.33
C VAL A 79 -12.81 25.71 2.34
N ARG A 80 -12.91 26.97 1.90
CA ARG A 80 -13.88 27.40 0.88
C ARG A 80 -13.27 27.66 -0.50
N HIS A 81 -11.95 27.63 -0.58
CA HIS A 81 -11.19 27.89 -1.80
C HIS A 81 -9.81 27.24 -1.66
N GLU A 82 -9.28 26.68 -2.73
CA GLU A 82 -8.00 25.96 -2.80
C GLU A 82 -6.85 26.86 -2.34
N GLN A 83 -6.84 28.11 -2.80
CA GLN A 83 -5.91 29.14 -2.33
C GLN A 83 -5.94 29.33 -0.81
N ALA A 84 -7.12 29.22 -0.17
CA ALA A 84 -7.21 29.32 1.29
C ALA A 84 -6.57 28.11 1.98
N ALA A 85 -6.64 26.90 1.40
CA ALA A 85 -5.90 25.75 1.92
C ALA A 85 -4.39 25.98 1.88
N VAL A 86 -3.87 26.48 0.75
CA VAL A 86 -2.44 26.75 0.60
C VAL A 86 -1.97 27.84 1.57
N HIS A 87 -2.70 28.95 1.67
CA HIS A 87 -2.36 30.03 2.60
C HIS A 87 -2.41 29.58 4.06
N ALA A 88 -3.40 28.76 4.43
CA ALA A 88 -3.52 28.26 5.80
C ALA A 88 -2.36 27.30 6.14
N ALA A 89 -2.03 26.38 5.23
CA ALA A 89 -0.90 25.47 5.39
C ALA A 89 0.44 26.20 5.50
N ASP A 90 0.72 27.16 4.61
CA ASP A 90 1.94 27.97 4.66
C ASP A 90 2.00 28.84 5.93
N GLY A 91 0.88 29.46 6.31
CA GLY A 91 0.78 30.25 7.54
C GLY A 91 1.03 29.41 8.79
N TYR A 92 0.44 28.22 8.87
CA TYR A 92 0.66 27.28 9.97
C TYR A 92 2.13 26.87 10.07
N ALA A 93 2.75 26.51 8.94
CA ALA A 93 4.15 26.11 8.91
C ALA A 93 5.08 27.23 9.39
N ARG A 94 4.86 28.48 8.93
CA ARG A 94 5.66 29.64 9.35
C ARG A 94 5.47 30.00 10.82
N ALA A 95 4.24 29.88 11.34
CA ALA A 95 3.93 30.27 12.71
C ALA A 95 4.40 29.24 13.76
N THR A 96 4.43 27.96 13.39
CA THR A 96 4.70 26.86 14.34
C THR A 96 6.04 26.15 14.12
N GLY A 97 6.62 26.28 12.93
CA GLY A 97 7.78 25.47 12.51
C GLY A 97 7.43 24.01 12.20
N LYS A 98 6.15 23.62 12.22
CA LYS A 98 5.67 22.27 11.89
C LYS A 98 5.31 22.14 10.41
N VAL A 99 5.07 20.92 9.93
CA VAL A 99 4.65 20.67 8.55
C VAL A 99 3.21 21.14 8.34
N GLY A 100 3.00 22.02 7.34
CA GLY A 100 1.67 22.42 6.87
C GLY A 100 1.29 21.64 5.61
N VAL A 101 0.08 21.05 5.60
CA VAL A 101 -0.38 20.19 4.49
C VAL A 101 -1.63 20.76 3.84
N ALA A 102 -1.56 20.99 2.52
CA ALA A 102 -2.71 21.37 1.70
C ALA A 102 -3.11 20.22 0.76
N LEU A 103 -4.39 19.84 0.75
CA LEU A 103 -4.95 18.78 -0.11
C LEU A 103 -6.01 19.35 -1.06
N VAL A 104 -5.68 19.41 -2.35
CA VAL A 104 -6.54 19.95 -3.40
C VAL A 104 -6.68 18.95 -4.55
N THR A 105 -7.76 19.05 -5.32
CA THR A 105 -8.02 18.16 -6.45
C THR A 105 -7.30 18.59 -7.72
N SER A 106 -7.37 17.77 -8.77
CA SER A 106 -6.96 18.18 -10.12
C SER A 106 -8.03 19.06 -10.76
N GLY A 107 -7.63 20.16 -11.38
CA GLY A 107 -8.56 21.10 -12.01
C GLY A 107 -8.68 22.41 -11.22
N PRO A 108 -9.73 23.21 -11.49
CA PRO A 108 -10.04 24.41 -10.72
C PRO A 108 -10.66 24.08 -9.36
#